data_AF-M7U0D0-F1
#
_entry.id   AF-M7U0D0-F1
#
_cell.length_a   1.000
_cell.length_b   1.000
_cell.length_c   1.000
_cell.angle_alpha   90.00
_cell.angle_beta   90.00
_cell.angle_gamma   90.00
#
_symmetry.space_group_name_H-M   'P 1'
#
loop_
_entity.id
_entity.type
_entity.pdbx_description
1 polymer ?
#
loop_
_entity_poly.entity_id
_entity_poly.type
_entity_poly.pdbx_seq_one_letter_code
_entity_poly.pdbx_strand_id
1 'polypeptide(L)'
;MGILRGIYPGVLDPEECLRKENHAIRKRLAAAWIYHNVVKPDLHKCIPERPTLFSRLPPYDQQHTQNHYEVVSHAVATFSMLRYAKYEHYADDVGQIVRIAIRSLRILDQGVEMASCLTVILRILEKDPDALKTHIGTLINVMIDVYISACQLSIMKSKAAGLSKLTDSESPLVSPHDERALSACRKMVLDFFYMLPVVFEAHTLIPHRKPLLRPLSAACGDPVREIRRVALAARQSWVNLN
;
A
#
# COMPACT_ATOMS: atom_id res chain seq x y z
N MET A 1 22.36 2.20 7.43
CA MET A 1 21.01 2.82 7.51
C MET A 1 20.06 1.98 8.36
N GLY A 2 20.25 1.95 9.69
CA GLY A 2 19.37 1.19 10.61
C GLY A 2 18.46 2.07 11.48
N ILE A 3 18.68 3.38 11.50
CA ILE A 3 18.07 4.30 12.48
C ILE A 3 16.66 4.76 12.03
N LEU A 4 16.37 4.73 10.72
CA LEU A 4 15.07 5.15 10.16
C LEU A 4 13.95 4.11 10.35
N ARG A 5 14.29 2.83 10.55
CA ARG A 5 13.29 1.74 10.68
C ARG A 5 12.64 1.65 12.06
N GLY A 6 13.23 2.23 13.11
CA GLY A 6 12.74 2.09 14.48
C GLY A 6 12.20 3.37 15.14
N ILE A 7 12.89 4.51 14.96
CA ILE A 7 12.62 5.70 15.80
C ILE A 7 11.36 6.45 15.37
N TYR A 8 11.22 6.75 14.08
CA TYR A 8 10.10 7.56 13.59
C TYR A 8 8.75 6.84 13.58
N PRO A 9 8.67 5.55 13.18
CA PRO A 9 7.44 4.78 13.34
C PRO A 9 7.00 4.71 14.80
N GLY A 10 7.92 4.47 15.74
CA GLY A 10 7.61 4.39 17.18
C GLY A 10 7.13 5.70 17.82
N VAL A 11 7.40 6.86 17.21
CA VAL A 11 6.85 8.16 17.69
C VAL A 11 5.42 8.39 17.16
N LEU A 12 5.16 7.91 15.94
CA LEU A 12 3.88 8.07 15.26
C LEU A 12 2.86 7.00 15.68
N ASP A 13 3.33 5.79 15.98
CA ASP A 13 2.58 4.68 16.59
C ASP A 13 3.42 4.08 17.73
N PRO A 14 3.13 4.43 18.99
CA PRO A 14 3.96 4.03 20.11
C PRO A 14 3.85 2.53 20.34
N GLU A 15 4.99 1.85 20.18
CA GLU A 15 5.24 0.55 20.81
C GLU A 15 4.83 0.60 22.28
N GLU A 16 4.49 -0.56 22.85
CA GLU A 16 3.93 -0.67 24.20
C GLU A 16 4.74 0.11 25.25
N CYS A 17 6.06 0.19 25.08
CA CYS A 17 7.00 0.92 25.93
C CYS A 17 6.94 2.46 25.87
N LEU A 18 6.30 3.08 24.86
CA LEU A 18 6.25 4.54 24.67
C LEU A 18 4.85 5.14 24.91
N ARG A 19 3.99 4.39 25.59
CA ARG A 19 2.65 4.85 26.00
C ARG A 19 2.74 5.86 27.16
N LYS A 20 1.74 6.75 27.24
CA LYS A 20 1.63 7.71 28.36
C LYS A 20 1.50 7.01 29.71
N GLU A 21 0.90 5.81 29.71
CA GLU A 21 0.79 4.90 30.86
C GLU A 21 2.16 4.52 31.42
N ASN A 22 3.19 4.47 30.56
CA ASN A 22 4.57 4.18 30.92
C ASN A 22 5.41 5.46 31.16
N HIS A 23 4.75 6.57 31.50
CA HIS A 23 5.37 7.87 31.78
C HIS A 23 6.20 8.46 30.62
N ALA A 24 5.98 8.01 29.38
CA ALA A 24 6.66 8.56 28.21
C ALA A 24 6.17 9.99 27.90
N ILE A 25 7.10 10.95 27.84
CA ILE A 25 6.81 12.36 27.52
C ILE A 25 6.64 12.50 26.00
N ARG A 26 5.40 12.72 25.54
CA ARG A 26 5.09 12.93 24.13
C ARG A 26 4.77 14.40 23.84
N LYS A 27 5.52 15.01 22.91
CA LYS A 27 5.21 16.34 22.41
C LYS A 27 3.98 16.28 21.50
N ARG A 28 2.98 17.13 21.75
CA ARG A 28 1.69 17.16 21.01
C ARG A 28 1.86 17.35 19.50
N LEU A 29 2.89 18.08 19.08
CA LEU A 29 3.15 18.41 17.68
C LEU A 29 4.24 17.53 17.03
N ALA A 30 4.66 16.44 17.68
CA ALA A 30 5.73 15.59 17.15
C ALA A 30 5.40 15.04 15.75
N ALA A 31 4.16 14.63 15.51
CA ALA A 31 3.75 14.08 14.22
C ALA A 31 3.77 15.12 13.09
N ALA A 32 3.27 16.33 13.34
CA ALA A 32 3.34 17.44 12.39
C ALA A 32 4.80 17.85 12.13
N TRP A 33 5.62 17.89 13.19
CA TRP A 33 7.04 18.20 13.06
C TRP A 33 7.79 17.16 12.21
N ILE A 34 7.56 15.86 12.44
CA ILE A 34 8.15 14.78 11.63
C ILE A 34 7.72 14.93 10.17
N TYR A 35 6.45 15.22 9.92
CA TYR A 35 6.00 15.42 8.55
C TYR A 35 6.75 16.57 7.87
N HIS A 36 6.76 17.76 8.47
CA HIS A 36 7.37 18.94 7.84
C HIS A 36 8.89 18.88 7.72
N ASN A 37 9.59 18.22 8.65
CA ASN A 37 11.07 18.20 8.68
C ASN A 37 11.68 16.94 8.09
N VAL A 38 10.93 15.84 7.99
CA VAL A 38 11.45 14.56 7.51
C VAL A 38 10.73 14.13 6.23
N VAL A 39 9.39 14.03 6.28
CA VAL A 39 8.62 13.47 5.16
C VAL A 39 8.55 14.43 3.98
N LYS A 40 8.11 15.68 4.21
CA LYS A 40 7.96 16.71 3.18
C LYS A 40 9.25 16.94 2.37
N PRO A 41 10.43 17.10 2.99
CA PRO A 41 11.66 17.23 2.22
C PRO A 41 12.04 15.93 1.50
N ASP A 42 11.64 14.74 1.95
CA ASP A 42 11.97 13.49 1.25
C ASP A 42 11.02 13.14 0.08
N LEU A 43 9.89 13.86 -0.09
CA LEU A 43 8.92 13.60 -1.16
C LEU A 43 9.54 13.69 -2.56
N HIS A 44 10.47 14.62 -2.80
CA HIS A 44 11.12 14.76 -4.10
C HIS A 44 12.02 13.57 -4.44
N LYS A 45 12.64 12.94 -3.43
CA LYS A 45 13.53 11.77 -3.59
C LYS A 45 12.79 10.50 -3.98
N CYS A 46 11.47 10.48 -3.76
CA CYS A 46 10.61 9.39 -4.20
C CYS A 46 10.31 9.44 -5.71
N ILE A 47 10.70 10.53 -6.40
CA ILE A 47 10.53 10.72 -7.83
C ILE A 47 11.91 10.62 -8.47
N PRO A 48 12.12 9.73 -9.47
CA PRO A 48 13.40 9.66 -10.16
C PRO A 48 13.67 10.98 -10.88
N GLU A 49 14.87 11.54 -10.72
CA GLU A 49 15.29 12.81 -11.35
C GLU A 49 15.29 12.75 -12.88
N ARG A 50 15.18 11.55 -13.46
CA ARG A 50 15.06 11.33 -14.90
C ARG A 50 13.93 10.35 -15.21
N PRO A 51 12.97 10.70 -16.08
CA PRO A 51 12.03 9.73 -16.60
C PRO A 51 12.82 8.72 -17.43
N THR A 52 13.00 7.50 -16.92
CA THR A 52 13.56 6.39 -17.68
C THR A 52 12.53 5.95 -18.72
N LEU A 53 12.40 6.75 -19.78
CA LEU A 53 11.80 6.33 -21.03
C LEU A 53 12.66 5.17 -21.55
N PHE A 54 12.12 3.96 -21.43
CA PHE A 54 12.68 2.72 -21.97
C PHE A 54 14.04 2.28 -21.40
N SER A 55 14.04 1.50 -20.32
CA SER A 55 15.15 0.58 -20.05
C SER A 55 14.68 -0.86 -20.17
N ARG A 56 14.63 -1.35 -21.42
CA ARG A 56 14.80 -2.76 -21.78
C ARG A 56 16.26 -3.01 -22.18
N LEU A 57 17.21 -2.45 -21.45
CA LEU A 57 18.64 -2.67 -21.69
C LEU A 57 19.28 -3.43 -20.52
N PRO A 58 20.33 -4.23 -20.80
CA PRO A 58 20.84 -5.24 -19.88
C PRO A 58 21.53 -4.65 -18.63
N PRO A 59 21.70 -5.47 -17.57
CA PRO A 59 22.08 -5.02 -16.23
C PRO A 59 23.60 -4.82 -16.11
N TYR A 60 24.14 -3.71 -16.66
CA TYR A 60 25.55 -3.35 -16.44
C TYR A 60 25.75 -2.00 -15.74
N ASP A 61 24.70 -1.18 -15.56
CA ASP A 61 24.83 0.13 -14.91
C ASP A 61 24.56 0.03 -13.39
N GLN A 62 25.62 -0.12 -12.60
CA GLN A 62 25.56 -0.10 -11.12
C GLN A 62 24.86 1.17 -10.58
N GLN A 63 25.01 2.30 -11.27
CA GLN A 63 24.36 3.57 -10.91
C GLN A 63 22.83 3.52 -11.09
N HIS A 64 22.32 2.82 -12.10
CA HIS A 64 20.87 2.71 -12.33
C HIS A 64 20.19 1.85 -11.26
N THR A 65 20.84 0.76 -10.85
CA THR A 65 20.37 -0.11 -9.76
C THR A 65 20.39 0.61 -8.41
N GLN A 66 21.43 1.40 -8.14
CA GLN A 66 21.55 2.18 -6.91
C GLN A 66 20.44 3.24 -6.80
N ASN A 67 20.22 4.02 -7.87
CA ASN A 67 19.15 5.02 -7.93
C ASN A 67 17.76 4.38 -7.72
N HIS A 68 17.53 3.19 -8.28
CA HIS A 68 16.27 2.47 -8.10
C HIS A 68 16.05 2.04 -6.63
N TYR A 69 17.09 1.48 -6.00
CA TYR A 69 17.02 1.08 -4.59
C TYR A 69 16.77 2.26 -3.66
N GLU A 70 17.42 3.40 -3.91
CA GLU A 70 17.24 4.62 -3.12
C GLU A 70 15.80 5.15 -3.22
N VAL A 71 15.24 5.22 -4.43
CA VAL A 71 13.85 5.65 -4.66
C VAL A 71 12.87 4.72 -3.92
N VAL A 72 13.07 3.40 -4.00
CA VAL A 72 12.24 2.42 -3.29
C VAL A 72 12.36 2.61 -1.78
N SER A 73 13.57 2.74 -1.25
CA SER A 73 13.82 2.93 0.18
C SER A 73 13.16 4.20 0.72
N HIS A 74 13.28 5.33 -0.01
CA HIS A 74 12.63 6.59 0.34
C HIS A 74 11.10 6.47 0.31
N ALA A 75 10.54 5.77 -0.68
CA ALA A 75 9.11 5.51 -0.74
C ALA A 75 8.63 4.67 0.45
N VAL A 76 9.35 3.59 0.77
CA VAL A 76 9.05 2.72 1.93
C VAL A 76 9.05 3.54 3.22
N ALA A 77 10.09 4.34 3.45
CA ALA A 77 10.18 5.20 4.63
C ALA A 77 9.02 6.20 4.69
N THR A 78 8.73 6.87 3.57
CA THR A 78 7.64 7.85 3.44
C THR A 78 6.29 7.23 3.79
N PHE A 79 5.90 6.12 3.17
CA PHE A 79 4.60 5.49 3.46
C PHE A 79 4.53 4.87 4.85
N SER A 80 5.64 4.36 5.38
CA SER A 80 5.70 3.85 6.75
C SER A 80 5.45 4.95 7.78
N MET A 81 5.88 6.19 7.50
CA MET A 81 5.58 7.34 8.36
C MET A 81 4.16 7.87 8.12
N LEU A 82 3.76 8.03 6.86
CA LEU A 82 2.43 8.55 6.50
C LEU A 82 1.29 7.66 6.99
N ARG A 83 1.48 6.34 7.07
CA ARG A 83 0.44 5.42 7.59
C ARG A 83 -0.02 5.80 9.00
N TYR A 84 0.85 6.43 9.78
CA TYR A 84 0.59 6.84 11.15
C TYR A 84 0.39 8.35 11.33
N ALA A 85 0.73 9.15 10.31
CA ALA A 85 0.39 10.57 10.30
C ALA A 85 -1.11 10.77 10.04
N LYS A 86 -1.68 11.78 10.71
CA LYS A 86 -3.05 12.20 10.41
C LYS A 86 -3.11 12.92 9.05
N TYR A 87 -4.25 12.85 8.39
CA TYR A 87 -4.44 13.43 7.05
C TYR A 87 -4.20 14.95 7.05
N GLU A 88 -4.61 15.65 8.10
CA GLU A 88 -4.48 17.11 8.23
C GLU A 88 -3.03 17.60 8.17
N HIS A 89 -2.05 16.73 8.46
CA HIS A 89 -0.64 17.12 8.38
C HIS A 89 -0.11 17.19 6.94
N TYR A 90 -0.72 16.46 6.01
CA TYR A 90 -0.22 16.32 4.63
C TYR A 90 -1.25 16.69 3.57
N ALA A 91 -2.40 17.24 3.97
CA ALA A 91 -3.49 17.64 3.07
C ALA A 91 -3.00 18.57 1.95
N ASP A 92 -2.13 19.53 2.28
CA ASP A 92 -1.58 20.50 1.31
C ASP A 92 -0.74 19.85 0.20
N ASP A 93 -0.12 18.70 0.48
CA ASP A 93 0.77 18.00 -0.45
C ASP A 93 0.13 16.71 -1.02
N VAL A 94 -1.18 16.53 -0.84
CA VAL A 94 -1.91 15.28 -1.21
C VAL A 94 -1.72 14.91 -2.68
N GLY A 95 -1.74 15.89 -3.59
CA GLY A 95 -1.57 15.67 -5.01
C GLY A 95 -0.20 15.06 -5.37
N GLN A 96 0.86 15.47 -4.66
CA GLN A 96 2.19 14.88 -4.84
C GLN A 96 2.24 13.46 -4.26
N ILE A 97 1.66 13.28 -3.07
CA ILE A 97 1.61 11.98 -2.38
C ILE A 97 0.86 10.94 -3.21
N VAL A 98 -0.27 11.30 -3.84
CA VAL A 98 -1.04 10.40 -4.71
C VAL A 98 -0.20 9.92 -5.89
N ARG A 99 0.57 10.81 -6.54
CA ARG A 99 1.45 10.43 -7.66
C ARG A 99 2.56 9.49 -7.22
N ILE A 100 3.18 9.79 -6.08
CA ILE A 100 4.20 8.91 -5.49
C ILE A 100 3.56 7.56 -5.15
N ALA A 101 2.37 7.53 -4.56
CA ALA A 101 1.67 6.32 -4.17
C ALA A 101 1.36 5.42 -5.37
N ILE A 102 0.82 5.99 -6.46
CA ILE A 102 0.56 5.25 -7.71
C ILE A 102 1.83 4.59 -8.25
N ARG A 103 2.97 5.29 -8.18
CA ARG A 103 4.26 4.72 -8.57
C ARG A 103 4.69 3.64 -7.59
N SER A 104 4.61 3.90 -6.29
CA SER A 104 4.98 2.97 -5.22
C SER A 104 4.21 1.66 -5.30
N LEU A 105 2.92 1.68 -5.61
CA LEU A 105 2.12 0.47 -5.83
C LEU A 105 2.66 -0.44 -6.95
N ARG A 106 3.46 0.08 -7.89
CA ARG A 106 4.06 -0.69 -8.99
C ARG A 106 5.47 -1.21 -8.69
N ILE A 107 6.18 -0.62 -7.72
CA ILE A 107 7.58 -0.92 -7.43
C ILE A 107 7.78 -1.61 -6.08
N LEU A 108 6.84 -1.45 -5.14
CA LEU A 108 6.93 -2.04 -3.83
C LEU A 108 6.54 -3.52 -3.87
N ASP A 109 7.27 -4.33 -3.11
CA ASP A 109 6.94 -5.73 -2.91
C ASP A 109 5.65 -5.89 -2.09
N GLN A 110 4.94 -6.99 -2.35
CA GLN A 110 3.70 -7.29 -1.65
C GLN A 110 4.00 -7.74 -0.21
N GLY A 111 3.74 -6.84 0.73
CA GLY A 111 4.13 -7.01 2.13
C GLY A 111 3.68 -5.84 2.99
N VAL A 112 4.47 -5.54 4.03
CA VAL A 112 4.16 -4.50 5.02
C VAL A 112 4.25 -3.10 4.41
N GLU A 113 5.19 -2.93 3.48
CA GLU A 113 5.42 -1.71 2.73
C GLU A 113 4.22 -1.38 1.84
N MET A 114 3.74 -2.36 1.07
CA MET A 114 2.52 -2.23 0.28
C MET A 114 1.31 -1.91 1.16
N ALA A 115 1.13 -2.64 2.27
CA ALA A 115 0.06 -2.39 3.22
C ALA A 115 0.05 -0.95 3.75
N SER A 116 1.24 -0.38 4.00
CA SER A 116 1.39 1.00 4.45
C SER A 116 0.98 2.00 3.36
N CYS A 117 1.37 1.76 2.11
CA CYS A 117 0.95 2.56 0.96
C CYS A 117 -0.58 2.51 0.75
N LEU A 118 -1.17 1.31 0.76
CA LEU A 118 -2.62 1.09 0.63
C LEU A 118 -3.41 1.79 1.74
N THR A 119 -2.91 1.76 2.98
CA THR A 119 -3.52 2.47 4.12
C THR A 119 -3.62 3.97 3.87
N VAL A 120 -2.56 4.57 3.31
CA VAL A 120 -2.54 6.01 3.00
C VAL A 120 -3.52 6.33 1.88
N ILE A 121 -3.58 5.51 0.83
CA ILE A 121 -4.53 5.70 -0.28
C ILE A 121 -5.98 5.61 0.20
N LEU A 122 -6.31 4.61 1.03
CA LEU A 122 -7.64 4.46 1.61
C LEU A 122 -8.01 5.67 2.48
N ARG A 123 -7.06 6.19 3.27
CA ARG A 123 -7.28 7.38 4.07
C ARG A 123 -7.54 8.62 3.21
N ILE A 124 -6.80 8.78 2.10
CA ILE A 124 -7.04 9.86 1.15
C ILE A 124 -8.43 9.71 0.51
N LEU A 125 -8.81 8.49 0.10
CA LEU A 125 -10.14 8.23 -0.47
C LEU A 125 -11.28 8.60 0.50
N GLU A 126 -11.08 8.38 1.80
CA GLU A 126 -12.07 8.71 2.83
C GLU A 126 -12.16 10.23 3.10
N LYS A 127 -11.04 10.95 3.06
CA LYS A 127 -10.98 12.38 3.47
C LYS A 127 -11.08 13.37 2.31
N ASP A 128 -10.48 13.05 1.18
CA ASP A 128 -10.39 13.91 0.00
C ASP A 128 -10.38 13.05 -1.28
N PRO A 129 -11.55 12.57 -1.72
CA PRO A 129 -11.67 11.74 -2.90
C PRO A 129 -11.38 12.51 -4.20
N ASP A 130 -11.55 13.83 -4.21
CA ASP A 130 -11.31 14.64 -5.39
C ASP A 130 -9.84 14.60 -5.82
N ALA A 131 -8.90 14.49 -4.85
CA ALA A 131 -7.48 14.27 -5.13
C ALA A 131 -7.19 12.97 -5.90
N LEU A 132 -8.07 11.96 -5.81
CA LEU A 132 -7.92 10.67 -6.52
C LEU A 132 -8.70 10.62 -7.85
N LYS A 133 -9.67 11.51 -8.05
CA LYS A 133 -10.61 11.49 -9.18
C LYS A 133 -9.89 11.44 -10.54
N THR A 134 -8.86 12.26 -10.73
CA THR A 134 -8.07 12.32 -11.97
C THR A 134 -7.30 11.03 -12.25
N HIS A 135 -7.02 10.23 -11.22
CA HIS A 135 -6.18 9.04 -11.30
C HIS A 135 -6.97 7.73 -11.16
N ILE A 136 -8.30 7.78 -11.12
CA ILE A 136 -9.15 6.65 -10.79
C ILE A 136 -8.92 5.43 -11.70
N GLY A 137 -8.83 5.65 -13.01
CA GLY A 137 -8.60 4.56 -13.96
C GLY A 137 -7.24 3.90 -13.77
N THR A 138 -6.20 4.68 -13.50
CA THR A 138 -4.86 4.15 -13.20
C THR A 138 -4.86 3.39 -11.89
N LEU A 139 -5.49 3.94 -10.85
CA LEU A 139 -5.59 3.30 -9.54
C LEU A 139 -6.33 1.98 -9.61
N ILE A 140 -7.47 1.92 -10.30
CA ILE A 140 -8.22 0.65 -10.45
C ILE A 140 -7.35 -0.43 -11.08
N ASN A 141 -6.65 -0.12 -12.17
CA ASN A 141 -5.78 -1.09 -12.85
C ASN A 141 -4.63 -1.54 -11.95
N VAL A 142 -3.93 -0.59 -11.31
CA VAL A 142 -2.82 -0.90 -10.41
C VAL A 142 -3.29 -1.72 -9.20
N MET A 143 -4.45 -1.40 -8.64
CA MET A 143 -5.02 -2.15 -7.51
C MET A 143 -5.39 -3.58 -7.92
N ILE A 144 -5.93 -3.79 -9.14
CA ILE A 144 -6.16 -5.14 -9.68
C ILE A 144 -4.83 -5.92 -9.74
N ASP A 145 -3.77 -5.30 -10.26
CA ASP A 145 -2.45 -5.93 -10.34
C ASP A 145 -1.93 -6.30 -8.94
N VAL A 146 -2.02 -5.38 -7.97
CA VAL A 146 -1.62 -5.59 -6.57
C VAL A 146 -2.38 -6.76 -5.95
N TYR A 147 -3.70 -6.82 -6.15
CA TYR A 147 -4.53 -7.93 -5.65
C TYR A 147 -4.09 -9.28 -6.23
N ILE A 148 -3.91 -9.36 -7.55
CA ILE A 148 -3.52 -10.59 -8.23
C ILE A 148 -2.13 -11.05 -7.77
N SER A 149 -1.16 -10.14 -7.69
CA SER A 149 0.18 -10.44 -7.19
C SER A 149 0.15 -10.93 -5.73
N ALA A 150 -0.63 -10.28 -4.86
CA ALA A 150 -0.78 -10.71 -3.47
C ALA A 150 -1.46 -12.08 -3.34
N CYS A 151 -2.43 -12.42 -4.19
CA CYS A 151 -3.01 -13.76 -4.27
C CYS A 151 -1.96 -14.80 -4.70
N GLN A 152 -1.23 -14.53 -5.78
CA GLN A 152 -0.22 -15.46 -6.31
C GLN A 152 0.87 -15.76 -5.28
N LEU A 153 1.39 -14.72 -4.61
CA LEU A 153 2.39 -14.88 -3.56
C LEU A 153 1.86 -15.66 -2.36
N SER A 154 0.60 -15.44 -1.97
CA SER A 154 -0.03 -16.22 -0.91
C SER A 154 -0.12 -17.72 -1.25
N ILE A 155 -0.43 -18.05 -2.51
CA ILE A 155 -0.51 -19.43 -2.99
C ILE A 155 0.88 -20.06 -3.10
N MET A 156 1.88 -19.32 -3.59
CA MET A 156 3.26 -19.80 -3.68
C MET A 156 3.83 -20.09 -2.29
N LYS A 157 3.61 -19.19 -1.32
CA LYS A 157 4.06 -19.35 0.07
C LYS A 157 3.37 -20.54 0.75
N SER A 158 2.07 -20.75 0.55
CA SER A 158 1.36 -21.90 1.13
C SER A 158 1.81 -23.24 0.54
N LYS A 159 2.08 -23.29 -0.78
CA LYS A 159 2.66 -24.49 -1.43
C LYS A 159 4.07 -24.81 -0.93
N ALA A 160 4.93 -23.80 -0.78
CA ALA A 160 6.28 -23.97 -0.25
C ALA A 160 6.26 -24.48 1.21
N ALA A 161 5.34 -23.99 2.04
CA ALA A 161 5.15 -24.49 3.40
C ALA A 161 4.67 -25.96 3.43
N GLY A 162 3.86 -26.38 2.45
CA GLY A 162 3.44 -27.78 2.30
C GLY A 162 4.59 -28.72 1.93
N LEU A 163 5.54 -28.28 1.10
CA LEU A 163 6.73 -29.05 0.74
C LEU A 163 7.75 -29.12 1.88
N SER A 164 7.92 -28.03 2.63
CA SER A 164 8.87 -27.96 3.75
C SER A 164 8.49 -28.90 4.91
N LYS A 165 7.22 -29.32 5.04
CA LYS A 165 6.79 -30.31 6.03
C LYS A 165 7.32 -31.73 5.78
N LEU A 166 7.89 -32.00 4.59
CA LEU A 166 8.46 -33.30 4.22
C LEU A 166 9.98 -33.38 4.47
N THR A 167 10.60 -32.27 4.83
CA THR A 167 12.04 -32.16 5.11
C THR A 167 12.20 -31.57 6.50
N ASP A 168 12.81 -32.30 7.45
CA ASP A 168 13.05 -31.92 8.86
C ASP A 168 14.01 -30.71 9.05
N SER A 169 13.87 -29.65 8.25
CA SER A 169 14.58 -28.38 8.42
C SER A 169 13.69 -27.40 9.18
N GLU A 170 14.04 -27.20 10.47
CA GLU A 170 13.33 -26.43 11.51
C GLU A 170 13.28 -24.90 11.31
N SER A 171 13.20 -24.39 10.07
CA SER A 171 12.98 -22.96 9.85
C SER A 171 11.73 -22.73 9.02
N PRO A 172 10.66 -22.11 9.58
CA PRO A 172 9.50 -21.76 8.77
C PRO A 172 9.93 -20.76 7.69
N LEU A 173 9.99 -21.22 6.43
CA LEU A 173 10.28 -20.41 5.25
C LEU A 173 9.30 -19.24 5.04
N VAL A 174 8.18 -19.23 5.78
CA VAL A 174 7.15 -18.20 5.74
C VAL A 174 6.96 -17.64 7.13
N SER A 175 7.37 -16.37 7.33
CA SER A 175 7.02 -15.65 8.55
C SER A 175 5.50 -15.45 8.61
N PRO A 176 4.82 -15.77 9.72
CA PRO A 176 3.39 -15.51 9.89
C PRO A 176 3.05 -14.01 9.75
N HIS A 177 4.04 -13.14 9.94
CA HIS A 177 3.91 -11.71 9.70
C HIS A 177 3.64 -11.37 8.22
N ASP A 178 4.27 -12.08 7.30
CA ASP A 178 4.13 -11.86 5.87
C ASP A 178 2.76 -12.30 5.36
N GLU A 179 2.26 -13.43 5.83
CA GLU A 179 0.94 -13.94 5.41
C GLU A 179 -0.19 -13.00 5.86
N ARG A 180 -0.07 -12.44 7.07
CA ARG A 180 -0.97 -11.39 7.56
C ARG A 180 -0.87 -10.14 6.70
N ALA A 181 0.33 -9.69 6.35
CA ALA A 181 0.52 -8.53 5.49
C ALA A 181 -0.08 -8.73 4.09
N LEU A 182 0.10 -9.89 3.47
CA LEU A 182 -0.51 -10.24 2.18
C LEU A 182 -2.03 -10.27 2.24
N SER A 183 -2.59 -10.88 3.30
CA SER A 183 -4.04 -10.92 3.51
C SER A 183 -4.62 -9.52 3.75
N ALA A 184 -3.90 -8.68 4.50
CA ALA A 184 -4.27 -7.28 4.71
C ALA A 184 -4.22 -6.48 3.41
N CYS A 185 -3.20 -6.66 2.56
CA CYS A 185 -3.13 -6.01 1.25
C CYS A 185 -4.34 -6.38 0.37
N ARG A 186 -4.66 -7.68 0.28
CA ARG A 186 -5.83 -8.15 -0.47
C ARG A 186 -7.12 -7.54 0.06
N LYS A 187 -7.31 -7.51 1.38
CA LYS A 187 -8.48 -6.90 2.00
C LYS A 187 -8.56 -5.39 1.69
N MET A 188 -7.47 -4.64 1.87
CA MET A 188 -7.43 -3.19 1.62
C MET A 188 -7.72 -2.83 0.17
N VAL A 189 -7.25 -3.62 -0.79
CA VAL A 189 -7.59 -3.43 -2.20
C VAL A 189 -9.10 -3.63 -2.44
N LEU A 190 -9.71 -4.62 -1.81
CA LEU A 190 -11.16 -4.82 -1.93
C LEU A 190 -11.96 -3.75 -1.20
N ASP A 191 -11.49 -3.28 -0.04
CA ASP A 191 -12.06 -2.13 0.66
C ASP A 191 -11.99 -0.88 -0.23
N PHE A 192 -10.89 -0.68 -0.95
CA PHE A 192 -10.76 0.41 -1.93
C PHE A 192 -11.85 0.29 -3.00
N PHE A 193 -12.00 -0.89 -3.64
CA PHE A 193 -13.04 -1.08 -4.64
C PHE A 193 -14.45 -0.92 -4.07
N TYR A 194 -14.71 -1.41 -2.85
CA TYR A 194 -15.99 -1.24 -2.19
C TYR A 194 -16.36 0.24 -1.99
N MET A 195 -15.38 1.06 -1.59
CA MET A 195 -15.58 2.49 -1.32
C MET A 195 -15.81 3.32 -2.59
N LEU A 196 -15.30 2.92 -3.74
CA LEU A 196 -15.40 3.73 -4.96
C LEU A 196 -16.85 4.10 -5.34
N PRO A 197 -17.81 3.16 -5.46
CA PRO A 197 -19.22 3.50 -5.70
C PRO A 197 -19.92 4.30 -4.60
N VAL A 198 -19.37 4.32 -3.38
CA VAL A 198 -19.93 5.10 -2.27
C VAL A 198 -19.54 6.57 -2.38
N VAL A 199 -18.34 6.83 -2.91
CA VAL A 199 -17.73 8.17 -2.88
C VAL A 199 -17.79 8.89 -4.22
N PHE A 200 -17.76 8.15 -5.34
CA PHE A 200 -17.81 8.74 -6.69
C PHE A 200 -19.15 8.52 -7.37
N GLU A 201 -19.54 9.48 -8.20
CA GLU A 201 -20.71 9.36 -9.06
C GLU A 201 -20.57 8.24 -10.09
N ALA A 202 -21.69 7.58 -10.40
CA ALA A 202 -21.73 6.43 -11.31
C ALA A 202 -21.08 6.71 -12.68
N HIS A 203 -21.30 7.90 -13.25
CA HIS A 203 -20.74 8.27 -14.55
C HIS A 203 -19.21 8.21 -14.59
N THR A 204 -18.53 8.48 -13.47
CA THR A 204 -17.06 8.40 -13.36
C THR A 204 -16.57 6.95 -13.32
N LEU A 205 -17.40 6.02 -12.82
CA LEU A 205 -17.03 4.62 -12.58
C LEU A 205 -17.50 3.66 -13.69
N ILE A 206 -18.57 4.00 -14.42
CA ILE A 206 -19.14 3.19 -15.50
C ILE A 206 -18.07 2.71 -16.51
N PRO A 207 -17.12 3.55 -16.97
CA PRO A 207 -16.07 3.11 -17.89
C PRO A 207 -15.19 1.97 -17.34
N HIS A 208 -15.06 1.87 -16.02
CA HIS A 208 -14.21 0.91 -15.32
C HIS A 208 -14.95 -0.33 -14.81
N ARG A 209 -16.28 -0.37 -14.93
CA ARG A 209 -17.13 -1.44 -14.38
C ARG A 209 -16.81 -2.81 -14.96
N LYS A 210 -16.82 -2.95 -16.29
CA LYS A 210 -16.56 -4.23 -16.98
C LYS A 210 -15.19 -4.85 -16.64
N PRO A 211 -14.06 -4.12 -16.74
CA PRO A 211 -12.75 -4.70 -16.43
C PRO A 211 -12.61 -5.10 -14.95
N LEU A 212 -13.34 -4.45 -14.03
CA LEU A 212 -13.25 -4.74 -12.59
C LEU A 212 -14.17 -5.89 -12.12
N LEU A 213 -15.34 -6.09 -12.76
CA LEU A 213 -16.29 -7.14 -12.34
C LEU A 213 -15.71 -8.56 -12.44
N ARG A 214 -14.84 -8.83 -13.41
CA ARG A 214 -14.19 -10.16 -13.55
C ARG A 214 -13.22 -10.43 -12.40
N PRO A 215 -12.22 -9.56 -12.10
CA PRO A 215 -11.39 -9.68 -10.90
C PRO A 215 -12.19 -9.79 -9.60
N LEU A 216 -13.24 -8.97 -9.41
CA LEU A 216 -14.08 -9.04 -8.21
C LEU A 216 -14.83 -10.38 -8.08
N SER A 217 -15.28 -10.95 -9.21
CA SER A 217 -15.91 -12.27 -9.20
C SER A 217 -14.92 -13.37 -8.81
N ALA A 218 -13.67 -13.28 -9.25
CA ALA A 218 -12.61 -14.18 -8.80
C ALA A 218 -12.29 -13.98 -7.30
N ALA A 219 -12.27 -12.73 -6.82
CA ALA A 219 -12.01 -12.41 -5.42
C ALA A 219 -13.08 -12.94 -4.45
N CYS A 220 -14.31 -13.18 -4.92
CA CYS A 220 -15.35 -13.84 -4.12
C CYS A 220 -14.96 -15.28 -3.72
N GLY A 221 -13.98 -15.89 -4.41
CA GLY A 221 -13.40 -17.19 -4.10
C GLY A 221 -12.13 -17.16 -3.25
N ASP A 222 -11.74 -16.03 -2.66
CA ASP A 222 -10.52 -15.92 -1.83
C ASP A 222 -10.51 -16.97 -0.69
N PRO A 223 -9.37 -17.59 -0.33
CA PRO A 223 -9.30 -18.59 0.74
C PRO A 223 -9.72 -18.05 2.12
N VAL A 224 -9.54 -16.75 2.38
CA VAL A 224 -9.84 -16.11 3.66
C VAL A 224 -11.29 -15.62 3.70
N ARG A 225 -12.07 -16.11 4.68
CA ARG A 225 -13.51 -15.79 4.81
C ARG A 225 -13.80 -14.30 4.88
N GLU A 226 -12.98 -13.56 5.62
CA GLU A 226 -13.17 -12.12 5.78
C GLU A 226 -12.97 -11.36 4.47
N ILE A 227 -11.97 -11.77 3.67
CA ILE A 227 -11.70 -11.18 2.35
C ILE A 227 -12.87 -11.47 1.39
N ARG A 228 -13.43 -12.68 1.42
CA ARG A 228 -14.62 -13.02 0.61
C ARG A 228 -15.83 -12.13 0.93
N ARG A 229 -16.05 -11.80 2.21
CA ARG A 229 -17.16 -10.92 2.62
C ARG A 229 -17.02 -9.53 1.97
N VAL A 230 -15.82 -8.95 2.04
CA VAL A 230 -15.53 -7.65 1.42
C VAL A 230 -15.64 -7.75 -0.10
N ALA A 231 -15.13 -8.82 -0.72
CA ALA A 231 -15.23 -9.05 -2.17
C ALA A 231 -16.69 -9.10 -2.66
N LEU A 232 -17.56 -9.79 -1.92
CA LEU A 232 -18.99 -9.87 -2.24
C LEU A 232 -19.66 -8.50 -2.15
N ALA A 233 -19.38 -7.75 -1.08
CA ALA A 233 -19.92 -6.39 -0.90
C ALA A 233 -19.44 -5.45 -2.01
N ALA A 234 -18.14 -5.47 -2.33
CA ALA A 234 -17.57 -4.71 -3.44
C ALA A 234 -18.20 -5.11 -4.77
N ARG A 235 -18.32 -6.40 -5.07
CA ARG A 235 -18.95 -6.85 -6.31
C ARG A 235 -20.39 -6.36 -6.43
N GLN A 236 -21.16 -6.43 -5.34
CA GLN A 236 -22.55 -5.99 -5.33
C GLN A 236 -22.68 -4.48 -5.56
N SER A 237 -21.82 -3.65 -4.96
CA SER A 237 -21.84 -2.21 -5.18
C SER A 237 -21.53 -1.85 -6.64
N TRP A 238 -20.59 -2.57 -7.28
CA TRP A 238 -20.25 -2.38 -8.70
C TRP A 238 -21.28 -2.94 -9.68
N VAL A 239 -22.00 -4.00 -9.32
CA VAL A 239 -23.12 -4.52 -10.13
C VAL A 239 -24.29 -3.55 -10.11
N ASN A 240 -24.52 -2.84 -9.00
CA ASN A 240 -25.64 -1.91 -8.85
C ASN A 240 -25.36 -0.50 -9.37
N LEU A 241 -24.21 -0.26 -10.01
CA LEU A 241 -23.93 1.00 -10.71
C LEU A 241 -24.91 1.17 -11.87
N ASN A 242 -25.80 2.15 -11.73
CA ASN A 242 -26.78 2.58 -12.72
C ASN A 242 -26.35 3.90 -13.36
#